data_AF-A0A6L5PIU9-F1
#
_entry.id   AF-A0A6L5PIU9-F1
#
_cell.length_a   1.000
_cell.length_b   1.000
_cell.length_c   1.000
_cell.angle_alpha   90.00
_cell.angle_beta   90.00
_cell.angle_gamma   90.00
#
_symmetry.space_group_name_H-M   'P 1'
#
loop_
_entity.id
_entity.type
_entity.pdbx_description
1 polymer ?
#
loop_
_entity_poly.entity_id
_entity_poly.type
_entity_poly.pdbx_seq_one_letter_code
_entity_poly.pdbx_strand_id
1 'polypeptide(L)'
;MSGFLPVGIVPLDAVRDIWGVDKLGRYLASGAVVAYVRDRDGQLVPAAPSGWLDDGARAAVEAGALIGDAGERFPLLVESRVAGHSLDALLAAAESDRKRREAQPTAANDAATPVSSAAAEGRARKAFLEMIRSADGKMTKEEAFAALRRNHPGLSKRGFEHRIWATEAPEAWRRPGRRAD
;
A
#
# COMPACT_ATOMS: atom_id res chain seq x y z
N MET A 1 6.29 15.64 -31.82
CA MET A 1 6.14 16.96 -31.17
C MET A 1 5.70 16.73 -29.73
N SER A 2 6.56 16.99 -28.76
CA SER A 2 6.27 16.80 -27.34
C SER A 2 5.42 17.97 -26.86
N GLY A 3 4.09 17.86 -27.00
CA GLY A 3 3.17 18.89 -26.49
C GLY A 3 3.37 19.04 -24.99
N PHE A 4 3.77 20.24 -24.55
CA PHE A 4 3.91 20.61 -23.15
C PHE A 4 2.60 20.27 -22.40
N LEU A 5 2.71 19.53 -21.30
CA LEU A 5 1.57 19.34 -20.40
C LEU A 5 1.39 20.61 -19.56
N PRO A 6 0.14 21.04 -19.31
CA PRO A 6 -0.12 22.08 -18.33
C PRO A 6 0.43 21.67 -16.96
N VAL A 7 0.91 22.65 -16.18
CA VAL A 7 1.40 22.44 -14.81
C VAL A 7 0.29 21.79 -13.97
N GLY A 8 0.61 20.74 -13.20
CA GLY A 8 -0.35 19.98 -12.39
C GLY A 8 -1.04 18.82 -13.10
N ILE A 9 -0.79 18.59 -14.40
CA ILE A 9 -1.34 17.47 -15.18
C ILE A 9 -0.24 16.44 -15.48
N VAL A 10 -0.45 15.21 -15.04
CA VAL A 10 0.59 14.16 -15.02
C VAL A 10 0.06 12.84 -15.58
N PRO A 11 0.91 11.95 -16.12
CA PRO A 11 0.48 10.63 -16.59
C PRO A 11 -0.15 9.80 -15.47
N LEU A 12 -1.28 9.13 -15.75
CA LEU A 12 -1.97 8.26 -14.80
C LEU A 12 -1.03 7.19 -14.23
N ASP A 13 -0.20 6.59 -15.09
CA ASP A 13 0.74 5.54 -14.69
C ASP A 13 1.72 6.00 -13.61
N ALA A 14 2.24 7.23 -13.71
CA ALA A 14 3.16 7.78 -12.72
C ALA A 14 2.48 7.94 -11.35
N VAL A 15 1.21 8.34 -11.33
CA VAL A 15 0.44 8.47 -10.08
C VAL A 15 0.03 7.10 -9.54
N ARG A 16 -0.31 6.16 -10.43
CA ARG A 16 -0.65 4.77 -10.07
C ARG A 16 0.51 4.09 -9.37
N ASP A 17 1.74 4.27 -9.86
CA ASP A 17 2.93 3.66 -9.26
C ASP A 17 3.17 4.15 -7.82
N ILE A 18 2.66 5.32 -7.47
CA ILE A 18 2.80 5.92 -6.14
C ILE A 18 1.63 5.57 -5.22
N TRP A 19 0.40 5.70 -5.72
CA TRP A 19 -0.82 5.57 -4.90
C TRP A 19 -1.43 4.18 -4.94
N GLY A 20 -1.08 3.37 -5.92
CA GLY A 20 -1.71 2.10 -6.19
C GLY A 20 -3.11 2.24 -6.81
N VAL A 21 -3.58 1.14 -7.38
CA VAL A 21 -4.85 1.06 -8.12
C VAL A 21 -6.05 1.46 -7.24
N ASP A 22 -6.16 0.87 -6.04
CA ASP A 22 -7.35 1.03 -5.19
C ASP A 22 -7.55 2.46 -4.67
N LYS A 23 -6.46 3.19 -4.42
CA LYS A 23 -6.54 4.57 -3.93
C LYS A 23 -6.86 5.53 -5.06
N LEU A 24 -6.18 5.38 -6.20
CA LEU A 24 -6.38 6.22 -7.37
C LEU A 24 -7.78 6.02 -7.98
N GLY A 25 -8.28 4.79 -8.02
CA GLY A 25 -9.65 4.48 -8.46
C GLY A 25 -10.71 5.22 -7.63
N ARG A 26 -10.59 5.22 -6.30
CA ARG A 26 -11.50 5.97 -5.41
C ARG A 26 -11.47 7.48 -5.65
N TYR A 27 -10.30 8.05 -5.94
CA TYR A 27 -10.20 9.48 -6.23
C TYR A 27 -10.77 9.86 -7.60
N LEU A 28 -10.60 8.99 -8.60
CA LEU A 28 -11.26 9.15 -9.90
C LEU A 28 -12.78 9.00 -9.80
N ALA A 29 -13.26 8.04 -9.01
CA ALA A 29 -14.68 7.82 -8.81
C ALA A 29 -15.37 9.01 -8.11
N SER A 30 -14.72 9.55 -7.08
CA SER A 30 -15.21 10.73 -6.35
C SER A 30 -15.03 12.07 -7.07
N GLY A 31 -14.31 12.10 -8.21
CA GLY A 31 -13.99 13.34 -8.92
C GLY A 31 -12.92 14.22 -8.25
N ALA A 32 -12.31 13.74 -7.15
CA ALA A 32 -11.18 14.39 -6.50
C ALA A 32 -9.93 14.43 -7.40
N VAL A 33 -9.80 13.43 -8.27
CA VAL A 33 -8.86 13.41 -9.39
C VAL A 33 -9.69 13.36 -10.66
N VAL A 34 -9.31 14.16 -11.65
CA VAL A 34 -9.96 14.16 -12.97
C VAL A 34 -9.00 13.61 -14.00
N ALA A 35 -9.49 12.66 -14.79
CA ALA A 35 -8.74 12.09 -15.89
C ALA A 35 -9.10 12.77 -17.21
N TYR A 36 -8.08 13.01 -18.02
CA TYR A 36 -8.13 13.62 -19.33
C TYR A 36 -7.51 12.68 -20.36
N VAL A 37 -8.04 12.71 -21.57
CA VAL A 37 -7.41 12.14 -22.77
C VAL A 37 -6.97 13.28 -23.68
N ARG A 38 -5.96 13.05 -24.52
CA ARG A 38 -5.67 13.96 -25.63
C ARG A 38 -6.52 13.58 -26.84
N ASP A 39 -7.22 14.55 -27.40
CA ASP A 39 -7.89 14.37 -28.68
C ASP A 39 -6.91 14.41 -29.86
N ARG A 40 -7.43 14.32 -31.09
CA ARG A 40 -6.63 14.34 -32.32
C ARG A 40 -5.90 15.66 -32.55
N ASP A 41 -6.40 16.75 -31.98
CA ASP A 41 -5.83 18.09 -32.05
C ASP A 41 -4.86 18.36 -30.89
N GLY A 42 -4.67 17.38 -30.00
CA GLY A 42 -3.81 17.45 -28.84
C GLY A 42 -4.42 18.19 -27.64
N GLN A 43 -5.70 18.55 -27.70
CA GLN A 43 -6.43 19.18 -26.59
C GLN A 43 -6.76 18.17 -25.51
N LEU A 44 -6.78 18.63 -24.26
CA LEU A 44 -7.15 17.81 -23.12
C LEU A 44 -8.66 17.81 -22.94
N VAL A 45 -9.27 16.65 -23.14
CA VAL A 45 -10.70 16.44 -22.97
C VAL A 45 -10.92 15.57 -21.73
N PRO A 46 -11.76 16.00 -20.77
CA PRO A 46 -12.03 15.20 -19.58
C PRO A 46 -12.76 13.91 -19.98
N ALA A 47 -12.20 12.76 -19.59
CA ALA A 47 -12.76 11.45 -19.90
C ALA A 47 -14.04 11.16 -19.10
N ALA A 48 -14.09 11.65 -17.86
CA ALA A 48 -15.32 11.67 -17.07
C ALA A 48 -15.34 12.90 -16.15
N PRO A 49 -15.94 14.02 -16.59
CA PRO A 49 -15.90 15.28 -15.85
C PRO A 49 -16.67 15.25 -14.52
N SER A 50 -17.59 14.30 -14.36
CA SER A 50 -18.43 14.10 -13.17
C SER A 50 -17.92 13.00 -12.23
N GLY A 51 -16.76 12.40 -12.54
CA GLY A 51 -16.28 11.18 -11.89
C GLY A 51 -16.70 9.92 -12.64
N TRP A 52 -16.03 8.82 -12.32
CA TRP A 52 -16.28 7.50 -12.89
C TRP A 52 -17.15 6.67 -11.93
N LEU A 53 -17.88 5.69 -12.45
CA LEU A 53 -18.38 4.61 -11.59
C LEU A 53 -17.18 3.86 -11.01
N ASP A 54 -17.28 3.34 -9.77
CA ASP A 54 -16.16 2.69 -9.07
C ASP A 54 -15.46 1.62 -9.91
N ASP A 55 -16.24 0.74 -10.56
CA ASP A 55 -15.71 -0.33 -11.42
C ASP A 55 -15.01 0.23 -12.67
N GLY A 56 -15.59 1.27 -13.28
CA GLY A 56 -15.00 1.95 -14.44
C GLY A 56 -13.70 2.69 -14.07
N ALA A 57 -13.67 3.34 -12.91
CA ALA A 57 -12.50 4.04 -12.38
C ALA A 57 -11.35 3.06 -12.17
N ARG A 58 -11.64 1.92 -11.54
CA ARG A 58 -10.66 0.88 -11.29
C ARG A 58 -10.12 0.30 -12.60
N ALA A 59 -11.00 -0.06 -13.53
CA ALA A 59 -10.61 -0.61 -14.82
C ALA A 59 -9.71 0.35 -15.61
N ALA A 60 -10.03 1.65 -15.62
CA ALA A 60 -9.20 2.67 -16.27
C ALA A 60 -7.80 2.79 -15.63
N VAL A 61 -7.71 2.69 -14.30
CA VAL A 61 -6.42 2.74 -13.58
C VAL A 61 -5.59 1.49 -13.84
N GLU A 62 -6.20 0.30 -13.80
CA GLU A 62 -5.53 -0.96 -14.10
C GLU A 62 -5.01 -0.95 -15.55
N ALA A 63 -5.81 -0.44 -16.48
CA ALA A 63 -5.41 -0.31 -17.87
C ALA A 63 -4.39 0.82 -18.13
N GLY A 64 -4.28 1.82 -17.26
CA GLY A 64 -3.49 3.04 -17.52
C GLY A 64 -4.09 3.92 -18.65
N ALA A 65 -5.30 3.60 -19.10
CA ALA A 65 -5.90 4.15 -20.31
C ALA A 65 -7.43 4.04 -20.26
N LEU A 66 -8.10 4.93 -20.98
CA LEU A 66 -9.49 4.73 -21.40
C LEU A 66 -9.48 3.76 -22.59
N ILE A 67 -10.35 2.75 -22.54
CA ILE A 67 -10.53 1.79 -23.63
C ILE A 67 -11.77 2.20 -24.41
N GLY A 68 -11.61 2.57 -25.68
CA GLY A 68 -12.74 2.87 -26.57
C GLY A 68 -13.47 1.62 -27.03
N ASP A 69 -14.62 1.79 -27.67
CA ASP A 69 -15.49 0.67 -28.11
C ASP A 69 -14.80 -0.28 -29.11
N ALA A 70 -13.84 0.23 -29.88
CA ALA A 70 -13.02 -0.55 -30.81
C ALA A 70 -11.79 -1.20 -30.16
N GLY A 71 -11.64 -1.10 -28.83
CA GLY A 71 -10.47 -1.59 -28.09
C GLY A 71 -9.26 -0.65 -28.14
N GLU A 72 -9.41 0.54 -28.73
CA GLU A 72 -8.36 1.56 -28.77
C GLU A 72 -8.02 2.05 -27.37
N ARG A 73 -6.72 2.22 -27.08
CA ARG A 73 -6.24 2.69 -25.78
C ARG A 73 -5.90 4.17 -25.86
N PHE A 74 -6.57 4.97 -25.05
CA PHE A 74 -6.31 6.40 -24.89
C PHE A 74 -5.59 6.62 -23.55
N PRO A 75 -4.29 6.93 -23.55
CA PRO A 75 -3.54 7.18 -22.32
C PRO A 75 -4.18 8.28 -21.50
N LEU A 76 -4.31 8.05 -20.19
CA LEU A 76 -4.92 9.02 -19.29
C LEU A 76 -3.87 9.93 -18.66
N LEU A 77 -4.21 11.20 -18.62
CA LEU A 77 -3.52 12.24 -17.86
C LEU A 77 -4.44 12.64 -16.70
N VAL A 78 -3.88 12.97 -15.54
CA VAL A 78 -4.66 13.26 -14.35
C VAL A 78 -4.27 14.56 -13.69
N GLU A 79 -5.26 15.21 -13.10
CA GLU A 79 -5.16 16.43 -12.33
C GLU A 79 -5.87 16.25 -10.98
N SER A 80 -5.34 16.83 -9.90
CA SER A 80 -5.97 16.85 -8.59
C SER A 80 -6.82 18.11 -8.46
N ARG A 81 -8.09 17.95 -8.09
CA ARG A 81 -9.00 19.05 -7.76
C ARG A 81 -9.03 19.38 -6.27
N VAL A 82 -8.25 18.67 -5.47
CA VAL A 82 -8.20 18.90 -4.03
C VAL A 82 -7.28 20.09 -3.75
N ALA A 83 -7.86 21.19 -3.25
CA ALA A 83 -7.10 22.38 -2.87
C ALA A 83 -5.97 22.03 -1.89
N GLY A 84 -4.73 22.46 -2.20
CA GLY A 84 -3.54 22.17 -1.40
C GLY A 84 -2.83 20.85 -1.71
N HIS A 85 -3.40 19.99 -2.56
CA HIS A 85 -2.74 18.77 -3.05
C HIS A 85 -2.31 18.94 -4.50
N SER A 86 -1.14 19.55 -4.72
CA SER A 86 -0.48 19.51 -6.03
C SER A 86 0.00 18.09 -6.30
N LEU A 87 -0.47 17.48 -7.39
CA LEU A 87 0.04 16.19 -7.87
C LEU A 87 1.55 16.25 -8.14
N ASP A 88 2.07 17.39 -8.59
CA ASP A 88 3.50 17.61 -8.79
C ASP A 88 4.28 17.53 -7.47
N ALA A 89 3.74 18.11 -6.39
CA ALA A 89 4.36 18.01 -5.06
C ALA A 89 4.33 16.57 -4.52
N LEU A 90 3.26 15.83 -4.81
CA LEU A 90 3.12 14.42 -4.44
C LEU A 90 4.07 13.52 -5.23
N LEU A 91 4.26 13.79 -6.53
CA LEU A 91 5.24 13.13 -7.38
C LEU A 91 6.67 13.43 -6.93
N ALA A 92 6.99 14.70 -6.65
CA ALA A 92 8.30 15.10 -6.16
C ALA A 92 8.64 14.46 -4.80
N ALA A 93 7.67 14.39 -3.89
CA ALA A 93 7.83 13.70 -2.61
C ALA A 93 8.05 12.19 -2.81
N ALA A 94 7.29 11.55 -3.69
CA ALA A 94 7.42 10.12 -3.97
C ALA A 94 8.73 9.78 -4.69
N GLU A 95 9.18 10.62 -5.62
CA GLU A 95 10.46 10.46 -6.31
C GLU A 95 11.63 10.70 -5.34
N SER A 96 11.49 11.63 -4.40
CA SER A 96 12.45 11.81 -3.29
C SER A 96 12.51 10.58 -2.37
N ASP A 97 11.35 9.99 -2.05
CA ASP A 97 11.26 8.75 -1.27
C ASP A 97 11.84 7.55 -2.02
N ARG A 98 11.60 7.46 -3.33
CA ARG A 98 12.21 6.45 -4.22
C ARG A 98 13.72 6.62 -4.28
N LYS A 99 14.22 7.85 -4.50
CA LYS A 99 15.66 8.16 -4.47
C LYS A 99 16.28 7.89 -3.10
N ARG A 100 15.55 8.09 -2.00
CA ARG A 100 15.99 7.69 -0.65
C ARG A 100 16.11 6.17 -0.50
N ARG A 101 15.21 5.40 -1.11
CA ARG A 101 15.29 3.93 -1.15
C ARG A 101 16.43 3.44 -2.04
N GLU A 102 16.71 4.14 -3.13
CA GLU A 102 17.82 3.85 -4.05
C GLU A 102 19.20 4.31 -3.52
N ALA A 103 19.24 5.38 -2.72
CA ALA A 103 20.45 5.92 -2.08
C ALA A 103 20.75 5.32 -0.70
N GLN A 104 19.91 4.42 -0.18
CA GLN A 104 20.30 3.57 0.93
C GLN A 104 21.32 2.56 0.40
N PRO A 105 22.56 2.52 0.92
CA PRO A 105 23.50 1.49 0.54
C PRO A 105 22.84 0.15 0.88
N THR A 106 22.58 -0.66 -0.15
CA THR A 106 22.36 -2.09 0.00
C THR A 106 23.60 -2.64 0.70
N ALA A 107 23.52 -2.79 2.01
CA ALA A 107 24.45 -3.61 2.74
C ALA A 107 24.35 -5.00 2.10
N ALA A 108 25.39 -5.35 1.35
CA ALA A 108 25.71 -6.74 1.05
C ALA A 108 25.91 -7.44 2.40
N ASN A 109 24.82 -7.99 2.93
CA ASN A 109 24.88 -8.96 3.99
C ASN A 109 24.26 -10.22 3.42
N ASP A 110 25.15 -11.19 3.25
CA ASP A 110 24.88 -12.57 2.92
C ASP A 110 23.67 -13.12 3.67
N ALA A 111 22.85 -13.88 2.93
CA ALA A 111 21.98 -14.94 3.42
C ALA A 111 21.16 -14.65 4.71
N ALA A 112 20.15 -13.79 4.61
CA ALA A 112 18.96 -13.93 5.43
C ALA A 112 17.72 -13.69 4.57
N THR A 113 17.20 -14.76 3.97
CA THR A 113 15.88 -14.75 3.32
C THR A 113 14.84 -14.27 4.33
N PRO A 114 14.19 -13.10 4.16
CA PRO A 114 13.06 -12.74 5.00
C PRO A 114 11.89 -13.62 4.55
N VAL A 115 11.72 -14.79 5.16
CA VAL A 115 10.55 -15.64 4.89
C VAL A 115 9.35 -15.07 5.65
N SER A 116 8.91 -13.87 5.29
CA SER A 116 7.56 -13.38 5.63
C SER A 116 6.60 -13.74 4.51
N SER A 117 6.49 -15.03 4.19
CA SER A 117 5.32 -15.49 3.45
C SER A 117 4.12 -15.45 4.41
N ALA A 118 2.93 -15.11 3.91
CA ALA A 118 1.70 -15.17 4.69
C ALA A 118 1.52 -16.53 5.39
N ALA A 119 2.10 -17.60 4.82
CA ALA A 119 2.15 -18.94 5.41
C ALA A 119 3.02 -19.02 6.68
N ALA A 120 4.16 -18.31 6.75
CA ALA A 120 5.00 -18.26 7.94
C ALA A 120 4.31 -17.49 9.08
N GLU A 121 3.62 -16.40 8.74
CA GLU A 121 2.78 -15.65 9.69
C GLU A 121 1.60 -16.48 10.19
N GLY A 122 0.92 -17.22 9.31
CA GLY A 122 -0.18 -18.11 9.69
C GLY A 122 0.26 -19.25 10.62
N ARG A 123 1.45 -19.82 10.42
CA ARG A 123 2.02 -20.83 11.32
C ARG A 123 2.37 -20.24 12.69
N ALA A 124 3.03 -19.09 12.73
CA ALA A 124 3.35 -18.40 13.97
C ALA A 124 2.09 -17.99 14.75
N ARG A 125 1.04 -17.55 14.04
CA ARG A 125 -0.25 -17.24 14.64
C ARG A 125 -0.91 -18.48 15.26
N LYS A 126 -0.92 -19.61 14.55
CA LYS A 126 -1.48 -20.87 15.08
C LYS A 126 -0.73 -21.34 16.33
N ALA A 127 0.61 -21.31 16.29
CA ALA A 127 1.45 -21.68 17.43
C ALA A 127 1.22 -20.75 18.64
N PHE A 128 1.00 -19.45 18.40
CA PHE A 128 0.67 -18.50 19.46
C PHE A 128 -0.67 -18.81 20.13
N LEU A 129 -1.69 -19.17 19.34
CA LEU A 129 -3.00 -19.55 19.86
C LEU A 129 -2.96 -20.87 20.64
N GLU A 130 -2.17 -21.84 20.20
CA GLU A 130 -1.91 -23.09 20.95
C GLU A 130 -1.21 -22.80 22.28
N MET A 131 -0.22 -21.90 22.28
CA MET A 131 0.48 -21.46 23.49
C MET A 131 -0.46 -20.75 24.46
N ILE A 132 -1.39 -19.91 23.99
CA ILE A 132 -2.43 -19.30 24.84
C ILE A 132 -3.32 -20.37 25.48
N ARG A 133 -3.67 -21.43 24.74
CA ARG A 133 -4.54 -22.51 25.25
C ARG A 133 -3.83 -23.41 26.26
N SER A 134 -2.52 -23.59 26.13
CA SER A 134 -1.72 -24.43 27.03
C SER A 134 -1.09 -23.68 28.20
N ALA A 135 -1.11 -22.34 28.19
CA ALA A 135 -0.53 -21.53 29.24
C ALA A 135 -1.49 -21.45 30.43
N ASP A 136 -1.13 -22.07 31.54
CA ASP A 136 -1.87 -22.00 32.82
C ASP A 136 -1.72 -20.64 33.55
N GLY A 137 -1.22 -19.61 32.86
CA GLY A 137 -0.98 -18.30 33.46
C GLY A 137 -0.69 -17.21 32.43
N LYS A 138 -0.61 -15.96 32.89
CA LYS A 138 -0.31 -14.82 32.02
C LYS A 138 1.16 -14.84 31.60
N MET A 139 1.42 -14.83 30.29
CA MET A 139 2.76 -14.60 29.76
C MET A 139 2.96 -13.13 29.44
N THR A 140 4.17 -12.64 29.70
CA THR A 140 4.59 -11.32 29.20
C THR A 140 4.82 -11.38 27.68
N LYS A 141 4.74 -10.21 27.04
CA LYS A 141 5.01 -10.04 25.60
C LYS A 141 6.38 -10.61 25.20
N GLU A 142 7.38 -10.46 26.05
CA GLU A 142 8.75 -10.89 25.80
C GLU A 142 8.92 -12.41 25.92
N GLU A 143 8.30 -13.02 26.94
CA GLU A 143 8.28 -14.48 27.10
C GLU A 143 7.57 -15.17 25.94
N ALA A 144 6.42 -14.61 25.51
CA ALA A 144 5.68 -15.10 24.37
C ALA A 144 6.48 -14.99 23.05
N PHE A 145 7.19 -13.87 22.85
CA PHE A 145 8.05 -13.71 21.68
C PHE A 145 9.21 -14.71 21.69
N ALA A 146 9.87 -14.90 22.83
CA ALA A 146 10.98 -15.83 22.98
C ALA A 146 10.54 -17.28 22.71
N ALA A 147 9.37 -17.68 23.20
CA ALA A 147 8.79 -19.01 22.96
C ALA A 147 8.49 -19.23 21.47
N LEU A 148 7.87 -18.26 20.80
CA LEU A 148 7.55 -18.33 19.37
C LEU A 148 8.81 -18.33 18.49
N ARG A 149 9.82 -17.53 18.82
CA ARG A 149 11.04 -17.41 18.03
C ARG A 149 11.85 -18.70 18.00
N ARG A 150 11.78 -19.54 19.04
CA ARG A 150 12.44 -20.87 19.06
C ARG A 150 11.91 -21.78 17.95
N ASN A 151 10.61 -21.73 17.68
CA ASN A 151 9.95 -22.55 16.66
C ASN A 151 9.81 -21.82 15.31
N HIS A 152 9.99 -20.49 15.31
CA HIS A 152 9.89 -19.63 14.14
C HIS A 152 11.07 -18.63 14.11
N PRO A 153 12.28 -19.07 13.76
CA PRO A 153 13.49 -18.23 13.79
C PRO A 153 13.42 -17.02 12.84
N GLY A 154 12.56 -17.07 11.81
CA GLY A 154 12.29 -15.96 10.90
C GLY A 154 11.25 -14.93 11.39
N LEU A 155 10.67 -15.12 12.59
CA LEU A 155 9.70 -14.19 13.15
C LEU A 155 10.40 -12.94 13.69
N SER A 156 10.18 -11.80 13.04
CA SER A 156 10.68 -10.52 13.53
C SER A 156 9.90 -10.05 14.76
N LYS A 157 10.57 -9.37 15.70
CA LYS A 157 9.94 -8.78 16.89
C LYS A 157 8.78 -7.85 16.52
N ARG A 158 9.00 -7.00 15.51
CA ARG A 158 7.97 -6.10 14.98
C ARG A 158 6.77 -6.85 14.40
N GLY A 159 7.00 -7.93 13.65
CA GLY A 159 5.93 -8.75 13.09
C GLY A 159 5.08 -9.41 14.19
N PHE A 160 5.74 -9.99 15.19
CA PHE A 160 5.06 -10.55 16.36
C PHE A 160 4.21 -9.50 17.09
N GLU A 161 4.80 -8.36 17.45
CA GLU A 161 4.11 -7.36 18.28
C GLU A 161 2.89 -6.75 17.58
N HIS A 162 3.02 -6.38 16.30
CA HIS A 162 1.96 -5.67 15.60
C HIS A 162 0.94 -6.57 14.90
N ARG A 163 1.29 -7.83 14.58
CA ARG A 163 0.42 -8.71 13.78
C ARG A 163 -0.08 -9.96 14.51
N ILE A 164 0.54 -10.33 15.63
CA ILE A 164 0.18 -11.51 16.42
C ILE A 164 -0.24 -11.09 17.82
N TRP A 165 0.60 -10.36 18.55
CA TRP A 165 0.29 -9.92 19.91
C TRP A 165 -0.86 -8.92 19.96
N ALA A 166 -0.84 -7.91 19.10
CA ALA A 166 -1.89 -6.89 19.07
C ALA A 166 -3.29 -7.46 18.77
N THR A 167 -3.35 -8.52 17.97
CA THR A 167 -4.60 -9.11 17.45
C THR A 167 -5.08 -10.30 18.28
N GLU A 168 -4.18 -11.22 18.63
CA GLU A 168 -4.56 -12.53 19.19
C GLU A 168 -4.35 -12.63 20.70
N ALA A 169 -3.54 -11.75 21.31
CA ALA A 169 -3.24 -11.87 22.74
C ALA A 169 -4.50 -11.55 23.58
N PRO A 170 -4.83 -12.35 24.60
CA PRO A 170 -5.91 -12.05 25.52
C PRO A 170 -5.77 -10.64 26.10
N GLU A 171 -6.88 -9.94 26.28
CA GLU A 171 -6.86 -8.59 26.84
C GLU A 171 -6.17 -8.55 28.22
N ALA A 172 -6.36 -9.61 29.02
CA ALA A 172 -5.71 -9.81 30.32
C ALA A 172 -4.17 -9.87 30.25
N TRP A 173 -3.58 -10.18 29.09
CA TRP A 173 -2.14 -10.22 28.83
C TRP A 173 -1.63 -8.89 28.23
N ARG A 174 -2.51 -8.14 27.55
CA ARG A 174 -2.18 -6.85 26.92
C ARG A 174 -2.16 -5.68 27.90
N ARG A 175 -2.87 -5.78 29.03
CA ARG A 175 -2.87 -4.73 30.06
C ARG A 175 -1.49 -4.64 30.74
N PRO A 176 -0.86 -3.46 30.82
CA PRO A 176 0.40 -3.29 31.54
C PRO A 176 0.18 -3.55 33.03
N GLY A 177 0.97 -4.45 33.62
CA GLY A 177 1.07 -4.59 35.08
C GLY A 177 -0.06 -5.38 35.74
N ARG A 178 0.01 -6.72 35.67
CA ARG A 178 -0.18 -7.66 36.79
C ARG A 178 -0.03 -9.09 36.27
N ARG A 179 1.07 -9.76 36.63
CA ARG A 179 1.03 -11.22 36.83
C ARG A 179 -0.08 -11.46 37.85
N ALA A 180 -1.08 -12.27 37.49
CA ALA A 180 -1.98 -12.80 38.50
C ALA A 180 -1.16 -13.85 39.25
N ASP A 181 -1.19 -13.75 40.57
CA ASP A 181 -0.53 -14.68 41.49
C ASP A 181 -0.96 -16.14 41.24
#